data_AF-A0A0R3Q210-F1
#
_entry.id   AF-A0A0R3Q210-F1
#
_cell.length_a   1.000
_cell.length_b   1.000
_cell.length_c   1.000
_cell.angle_alpha   90.00
_cell.angle_beta   90.00
_cell.angle_gamma   90.00
#
_symmetry.space_group_name_H-M   'P 1'
#
loop_
_entity.id
_entity.type
_entity.pdbx_description
1 polymer ?
#
loop_
_entity_poly.entity_id
_entity_poly.type
_entity_poly.pdbx_seq_one_letter_code
_entity_poly.pdbx_strand_id
1 'polypeptide(L)'
;MLALFAFFHVYSEAATSFMHFRDPNVWSPLHQLDETNNIHKRSAYKWTEEWFDDVPVDHFSFANRDNFKLRYFLNIENYKAGGAIFFYTGNEGNLESFAINTKLIGAQKSPVIAFGGSYGGMLAAWIRIKYPHKVDGAIASSALVFWFIDSKIPADIYDKIVTRSFMAAGCNRKAIEKGWVAMRNLAQTAYGRSYLNELFHLEKKSRLTSEEDYKFLSNYIKDVFEIMARVNYPYPSNFLTALPSWPVKVVNLYYNYTGTTKSLCANPSFCSRFAAALGDPLGWPWQYCTEMVMPQCSSGWPNDFFWESCPFTVQGAIDECKVWYASKNAVH
;
A
#
# COMPACT_ATOMS: atom_id res chain seq x y z
N MET A 1 -2.48 3.96 16.05
CA MET A 1 -1.88 4.18 14.72
C MET A 1 -2.57 5.38 14.08
N LEU A 2 -1.99 6.54 14.39
CA LEU A 2 -1.82 7.78 13.61
C LEU A 2 -2.98 8.70 13.25
N ALA A 3 -2.59 9.98 13.23
CA ALA A 3 -3.31 11.14 13.70
C ALA A 3 -3.15 12.31 12.69
N LEU A 4 -4.19 12.68 11.92
CA LEU A 4 -4.25 13.88 11.06
C LEU A 4 -5.49 14.74 11.38
N PHE A 5 -5.26 15.94 11.92
CA PHE A 5 -6.26 17.03 11.95
C PHE A 5 -5.78 18.18 11.05
N ALA A 6 -6.53 18.46 9.98
CA ALA A 6 -6.70 19.79 9.40
C ALA A 6 -7.93 19.77 8.46
N PHE A 7 -9.02 20.42 8.88
CA PHE A 7 -10.33 20.37 8.23
C PHE A 7 -10.50 21.43 7.13
N PHE A 8 -11.22 21.04 6.08
CA PHE A 8 -11.63 21.88 4.97
C PHE A 8 -13.16 21.79 4.75
N HIS A 9 -13.87 22.93 4.79
CA HIS A 9 -15.00 23.23 3.89
C HIS A 9 -15.37 24.71 3.93
N VAL A 10 -15.65 25.30 2.77
CA VAL A 10 -16.18 26.66 2.60
C VAL A 10 -17.49 26.57 1.85
N TYR A 11 -18.54 27.19 2.40
CA TYR A 11 -19.66 27.71 1.63
C TYR A 11 -19.55 29.23 1.55
N SER A 12 -19.91 29.73 0.36
CA SER A 12 -20.07 31.11 -0.09
C SER A 12 -20.45 32.15 0.97
N GLU A 13 -19.67 33.22 1.11
CA GLU A 13 -20.02 34.59 0.68
C GLU A 13 -18.89 35.58 1.01
N ALA A 14 -18.95 36.75 0.38
CA ALA A 14 -17.86 37.67 0.17
C ALA A 14 -17.27 38.34 1.43
N ALA A 15 -16.01 38.75 1.27
CA ALA A 15 -15.26 39.72 2.06
C ALA A 15 -14.78 39.26 3.45
N THR A 16 -13.45 39.37 3.64
CA THR A 16 -12.68 39.13 4.88
C THR A 16 -12.48 37.65 5.28
N SER A 17 -11.38 37.08 4.81
CA SER A 17 -10.97 35.69 5.08
C SER A 17 -10.47 35.51 6.52
N PHE A 18 -11.37 35.44 7.50
CA PHE A 18 -11.05 34.98 8.85
C PHE A 18 -11.35 33.48 8.99
N MET A 19 -10.33 32.71 9.39
CA MET A 19 -10.35 31.27 9.57
C MET A 19 -11.13 30.91 10.84
N HIS A 20 -12.39 30.49 10.71
CA HIS A 20 -13.22 30.06 11.84
C HIS A 20 -13.28 28.52 11.95
N PHE A 21 -12.75 28.03 13.06
CA PHE A 21 -12.66 26.63 13.46
C PHE A 21 -14.03 26.14 14.00
N ARG A 22 -14.52 24.96 13.59
CA ARG A 22 -15.74 24.38 14.16
C ARG A 22 -15.40 23.41 15.30
N ASP A 23 -16.20 23.53 16.36
CA ASP A 23 -16.11 22.80 17.63
C ASP A 23 -16.58 21.33 17.48
N PRO A 24 -15.79 20.34 17.93
CA PRO A 24 -16.18 18.92 17.94
C PRO A 24 -17.40 18.59 18.81
N ASN A 25 -17.91 19.51 19.64
CA ASN A 25 -19.08 19.28 20.50
C ASN A 25 -20.44 19.29 19.77
N VAL A 26 -20.50 19.71 18.50
CA VAL A 26 -21.78 19.84 17.76
C VAL A 26 -22.02 18.67 16.80
N TRP A 27 -21.12 17.69 16.77
CA TRP A 27 -21.36 16.43 16.07
C TRP A 27 -21.46 15.33 17.12
N SER A 28 -22.62 14.68 17.18
CA SER A 28 -22.71 13.37 17.82
C SER A 28 -21.64 12.51 17.17
N PRO A 29 -20.76 11.85 17.95
CA PRO A 29 -19.94 10.78 17.41
C PRO A 29 -20.86 9.91 16.56
N LEU A 30 -20.40 9.45 15.39
CA LEU A 30 -20.93 8.17 14.93
C LEU A 30 -20.76 7.28 16.15
N HIS A 31 -21.89 6.93 16.78
CA HIS A 31 -21.90 6.01 17.89
C HIS A 31 -20.90 4.93 17.50
N GLN A 32 -20.02 4.52 18.44
CA GLN A 32 -19.50 3.17 18.38
C GLN A 32 -20.71 2.34 17.97
N LEU A 33 -20.75 1.92 16.70
CA LEU A 33 -21.74 0.94 16.30
C LEU A 33 -21.38 -0.18 17.22
N ASP A 34 -22.25 -0.35 18.22
CA ASP A 34 -22.05 -1.23 19.34
C ASP A 34 -21.33 -2.43 18.77
N GLU A 35 -20.12 -2.67 19.26
CA GLU A 35 -19.52 -3.97 19.14
C GLU A 35 -20.50 -4.90 19.88
N THR A 36 -21.57 -5.32 19.20
CA THR A 36 -22.11 -6.64 19.39
C THR A 36 -20.91 -7.52 19.13
N ASN A 37 -20.21 -7.82 20.22
CA ASN A 37 -19.12 -8.77 20.38
C ASN A 37 -19.59 -10.20 20.07
N ASN A 38 -20.43 -10.36 19.04
CA ASN A 38 -20.38 -11.51 18.17
C ASN A 38 -19.29 -11.26 17.13
N ILE A 39 -18.04 -11.13 17.61
CA ILE A 39 -16.95 -11.76 16.90
C ILE A 39 -17.40 -13.21 16.83
N HIS A 40 -18.03 -13.61 15.72
CA HIS A 40 -18.04 -15.00 15.32
C HIS A 40 -16.58 -15.41 15.49
N LYS A 41 -16.29 -16.21 16.54
CA LYS A 41 -15.08 -16.99 16.63
C LYS A 41 -15.10 -17.81 15.35
N ARG A 42 -14.58 -17.24 14.24
CA ARG A 42 -14.19 -18.02 13.08
C ARG A 42 -13.26 -19.04 13.69
N SER A 43 -13.66 -20.31 13.61
CA SER A 43 -12.77 -21.41 13.93
C SER A 43 -11.42 -21.08 13.30
N ALA A 44 -10.35 -21.13 14.08
CA ALA A 44 -9.01 -20.94 13.54
C ALA A 44 -8.90 -21.81 12.27
N TYR A 45 -8.56 -21.20 11.13
CA TYR A 45 -8.43 -21.99 9.91
C TYR A 45 -7.39 -23.06 10.18
N LYS A 46 -7.68 -24.29 9.77
CA LYS A 46 -6.76 -25.41 9.97
C LYS A 46 -5.90 -25.56 8.74
N TRP A 47 -4.60 -25.56 8.93
CA TRP A 47 -3.64 -25.85 7.87
C TRP A 47 -2.42 -26.54 8.49
N THR A 48 -1.68 -27.30 7.68
CA THR A 48 -0.34 -27.78 8.05
C THR A 48 0.71 -26.89 7.40
N GLU A 49 1.81 -26.65 8.11
CA GLU A 49 3.01 -26.02 7.56
C GLU A 49 3.94 -27.11 7.04
N GLU A 50 4.28 -27.03 5.77
CA GLU A 50 5.06 -28.02 5.05
C GLU A 50 6.21 -27.34 4.31
N TRP A 51 7.17 -28.14 3.87
CA TRP A 51 8.37 -27.65 3.19
C TRP A 51 8.67 -28.49 1.96
N PHE A 52 9.04 -27.83 0.87
CA PHE A 52 9.66 -28.46 -0.28
C PHE A 52 11.18 -28.27 -0.14
N ASP A 53 11.88 -29.34 0.23
CA ASP A 53 13.26 -29.26 0.71
C ASP A 53 14.31 -29.01 -0.39
N ASP A 54 13.99 -29.35 -1.64
CA ASP A 54 14.95 -29.38 -2.76
C ASP A 54 14.55 -28.43 -3.88
N VAL A 55 14.20 -27.17 -3.58
CA VAL A 55 14.03 -26.15 -4.64
C VAL A 55 15.40 -25.65 -5.10
N PRO A 56 15.76 -25.77 -6.38
CA PRO A 56 16.96 -25.13 -6.92
C PRO A 56 16.97 -23.62 -6.66
N VAL A 57 18.11 -23.10 -6.21
CA VAL A 57 18.30 -21.64 -6.09
C VAL A 57 18.20 -20.97 -7.45
N ASP A 58 18.67 -21.63 -8.51
CA ASP A 58 18.62 -21.14 -9.88
C ASP A 58 17.97 -22.18 -10.81
N HIS A 59 16.82 -21.81 -11.39
CA HIS A 59 16.10 -22.63 -12.37
C HIS A 59 16.53 -22.37 -13.82
N PHE A 60 17.36 -21.35 -14.05
CA PHE A 60 17.76 -20.86 -15.38
C PHE A 60 19.22 -21.18 -15.72
N SER A 61 20.02 -21.60 -14.74
CA SER A 61 21.41 -22.04 -14.92
C SER A 61 21.68 -23.38 -14.24
N PHE A 62 22.39 -24.28 -14.93
CA PHE A 62 22.86 -25.54 -14.37
C PHE A 62 24.20 -25.41 -13.62
N ALA A 63 24.79 -24.21 -13.61
CA ALA A 63 26.08 -23.97 -12.95
C ALA A 63 25.94 -23.93 -11.42
N ASN A 64 24.85 -23.35 -10.92
CA ASN A 64 24.52 -23.38 -9.50
C ASN A 64 23.72 -24.65 -9.18
N ARG A 65 24.13 -25.39 -8.15
CA ARG A 65 23.48 -26.61 -7.67
C ARG A 65 22.95 -26.48 -6.24
N ASP A 66 23.01 -25.28 -5.68
CA ASP A 66 22.49 -25.01 -4.36
C ASP A 66 20.96 -25.11 -4.38
N ASN A 67 20.42 -25.62 -3.27
CA ASN A 67 18.98 -25.77 -3.06
C ASN A 67 18.57 -25.03 -1.78
N PHE A 68 17.29 -24.68 -1.69
CA PHE A 68 16.69 -24.14 -0.49
C PHE A 68 15.34 -24.78 -0.20
N LYS A 69 14.88 -24.62 1.04
CA LYS A 69 13.57 -25.09 1.48
C LYS A 69 12.52 -24.02 1.18
N LEU A 70 11.53 -24.37 0.37
CA LEU A 70 10.37 -23.51 0.13
C LEU A 70 9.22 -23.92 1.05
N ARG A 71 8.81 -22.99 1.91
CA ARG A 71 7.66 -23.18 2.80
C ARG A 71 6.35 -23.10 2.02
N TYR A 72 5.40 -23.96 2.37
CA TYR A 72 4.02 -23.87 1.91
C TYR A 72 3.05 -24.38 2.99
N PHE A 73 1.82 -23.90 2.95
CA PHE A 73 0.70 -24.30 3.81
C PHE A 73 -0.35 -25.15 3.09
N LEU A 74 -0.86 -26.18 3.75
CA LEU A 74 -1.86 -27.07 3.18
C LEU A 74 -3.14 -27.11 4.01
N ASN A 75 -4.29 -27.00 3.34
CA ASN A 75 -5.57 -27.41 3.90
C ASN A 75 -6.22 -28.45 2.99
N ILE A 76 -6.52 -29.64 3.55
CA ILE A 76 -7.17 -30.75 2.85
C ILE A 76 -8.56 -31.10 3.40
N GLU A 77 -9.10 -30.32 4.33
CA GLU A 77 -10.35 -30.67 5.03
C GLU A 77 -11.52 -30.91 4.07
N ASN A 78 -11.53 -30.18 2.95
CA ASN A 78 -12.58 -30.25 1.93
C ASN A 78 -12.11 -30.93 0.63
N TYR A 79 -10.87 -31.41 0.58
CA TYR A 79 -10.32 -32.02 -0.62
C TYR A 79 -10.89 -33.43 -0.83
N LYS A 80 -11.23 -33.75 -2.07
CA LYS A 80 -11.63 -35.09 -2.51
C LYS A 80 -10.72 -35.50 -3.66
N ALA A 81 -10.39 -36.79 -3.74
CA ALA A 81 -9.56 -37.31 -4.84
C ALA A 81 -10.16 -36.94 -6.22
N GLY A 82 -9.34 -36.40 -7.11
CA GLY A 82 -9.77 -35.85 -8.41
C GLY A 82 -10.46 -34.49 -8.36
N GLY A 83 -10.73 -33.94 -7.17
CA GLY A 83 -11.27 -32.59 -6.98
C GLY A 83 -10.23 -31.51 -7.27
N ALA A 84 -10.69 -30.28 -7.51
CA ALA A 84 -9.81 -29.16 -7.85
C ALA A 84 -8.83 -28.82 -6.72
N ILE A 85 -7.63 -28.40 -7.09
CA ILE A 85 -6.63 -27.83 -6.20
C ILE A 85 -6.56 -26.33 -6.45
N PHE A 86 -6.69 -25.54 -5.39
CA PHE A 86 -6.59 -24.09 -5.48
C PHE A 86 -5.17 -23.64 -5.08
N PHE A 87 -4.43 -23.13 -6.07
CA PHE A 87 -3.03 -22.68 -5.95
C PHE A 87 -2.97 -21.20 -5.66
N TYR A 88 -2.61 -20.79 -4.43
CA TYR A 88 -2.28 -19.38 -4.22
C TYR A 88 -0.84 -19.09 -4.65
N THR A 89 -0.65 -18.14 -5.55
CA THR A 89 0.69 -17.66 -5.95
C THR A 89 1.18 -16.63 -4.95
N GLY A 90 1.93 -17.08 -3.94
CA GLY A 90 2.55 -16.25 -2.90
C GLY A 90 3.28 -15.03 -3.49
N ASN A 91 3.11 -13.87 -2.85
CA ASN A 91 3.61 -12.58 -3.33
C ASN A 91 4.62 -11.97 -2.35
N GLU A 92 4.81 -10.65 -2.36
CA GLU A 92 5.81 -9.91 -1.59
C GLU A 92 5.61 -9.90 -0.07
N GLY A 93 4.81 -10.81 0.51
CA GLY A 93 4.44 -10.83 1.93
C GLY A 93 4.80 -12.13 2.66
N ASN A 94 4.69 -12.12 3.99
CA ASN A 94 4.83 -13.34 4.79
C ASN A 94 3.77 -14.37 4.38
N LEU A 95 4.23 -15.61 4.23
CA LEU A 95 3.48 -16.73 3.63
C LEU A 95 2.30 -17.26 4.46
N GLU A 96 1.92 -16.66 5.60
CA GLU A 96 0.86 -17.10 6.54
C GLU A 96 -0.57 -17.10 5.94
N SER A 97 -0.68 -17.30 4.63
CA SER A 97 -1.87 -17.38 3.81
C SER A 97 -1.57 -18.14 2.52
N PHE A 98 -2.01 -19.40 2.49
CA PHE A 98 -2.41 -20.24 1.34
C PHE A 98 -1.31 -20.78 0.43
N ALA A 99 -1.41 -22.08 0.09
CA ALA A 99 -0.32 -22.74 -0.61
C ALA A 99 -0.68 -24.02 -1.36
N ILE A 100 0.33 -24.54 -2.09
CA ILE A 100 0.35 -25.83 -2.77
C ILE A 100 1.78 -26.37 -2.83
N ASN A 101 1.94 -27.64 -2.45
CA ASN A 101 2.50 -28.71 -3.31
C ASN A 101 2.46 -30.02 -2.54
N THR A 102 1.27 -30.58 -2.44
CA THR A 102 1.03 -31.68 -1.50
C THR A 102 1.00 -32.98 -2.23
N LYS A 103 1.68 -33.96 -1.63
CA LYS A 103 1.72 -35.40 -1.94
C LYS A 103 0.32 -36.02 -1.75
N LEU A 104 -0.72 -35.38 -2.28
CA LEU A 104 -2.13 -35.74 -2.18
C LEU A 104 -2.33 -37.01 -2.99
N ILE A 105 -2.58 -38.10 -2.29
CA ILE A 105 -2.95 -39.38 -2.89
C ILE A 105 -4.23 -39.16 -3.72
N GLY A 106 -4.19 -39.48 -5.01
CA GLY A 106 -5.32 -39.32 -5.93
C GLY A 106 -5.46 -37.94 -6.59
N ALA A 107 -4.48 -37.04 -6.44
CA ALA A 107 -4.49 -35.71 -7.07
C ALA A 107 -3.89 -35.67 -8.49
N GLN A 108 -3.42 -36.81 -9.02
CA GLN A 108 -2.70 -36.84 -10.31
C GLN A 108 -3.54 -36.36 -11.50
N LYS A 109 -4.87 -36.40 -11.38
CA LYS A 109 -5.84 -35.94 -12.39
C LYS A 109 -6.64 -34.71 -11.94
N SER A 110 -6.28 -34.11 -10.82
CA SER A 110 -6.99 -32.97 -10.28
C SER A 110 -6.69 -31.70 -11.08
N PRO A 111 -7.71 -30.89 -11.43
CA PRO A 111 -7.47 -29.60 -12.06
C PRO A 111 -6.88 -28.61 -11.05
N VAL A 112 -5.96 -27.77 -11.51
CA VAL A 112 -5.28 -26.76 -10.69
C VAL A 112 -5.72 -25.37 -11.10
N ILE A 113 -6.33 -24.63 -10.18
CA ILE A 113 -6.73 -23.24 -10.39
C ILE A 113 -5.80 -22.33 -9.59
N ALA A 114 -5.01 -21.52 -10.28
CA ALA A 114 -4.21 -20.48 -9.63
C ALA A 114 -5.07 -19.30 -9.20
N PHE A 115 -4.76 -18.69 -8.06
CA PHE A 115 -5.42 -17.47 -7.61
C PHE A 115 -4.44 -16.58 -6.86
N GLY A 116 -4.64 -15.27 -6.96
CA GLY A 116 -3.74 -14.30 -6.36
C GLY A 116 -4.31 -12.89 -6.38
N GLY A 117 -3.89 -12.06 -5.43
CA GLY A 117 -4.20 -10.63 -5.39
C GLY A 117 -2.97 -9.78 -5.67
N SER A 118 -3.12 -8.59 -6.26
CA SER A 118 -2.01 -7.65 -6.50
C SER A 118 -0.89 -8.31 -7.35
N TYR A 119 0.37 -8.25 -6.92
CA TYR A 119 1.48 -8.98 -7.54
C TYR A 119 1.24 -10.49 -7.58
N GLY A 120 0.64 -11.08 -6.53
CA GLY A 120 0.21 -12.48 -6.53
C GLY A 120 -0.79 -12.78 -7.65
N GLY A 121 -1.66 -11.84 -7.99
CA GLY A 121 -2.58 -11.97 -9.13
C GLY A 121 -1.84 -11.94 -10.48
N MET A 122 -0.76 -11.16 -10.58
CA MET A 122 0.11 -11.16 -11.76
C MET A 122 0.78 -12.53 -11.91
N LEU A 123 1.33 -13.08 -10.82
CA LEU A 123 1.89 -14.44 -10.79
C LEU A 123 0.85 -15.50 -11.19
N ALA A 124 -0.39 -15.41 -10.69
CA ALA A 124 -1.47 -16.33 -11.05
C ALA A 124 -1.78 -16.30 -12.56
N ALA A 125 -1.82 -15.12 -13.16
CA ALA A 125 -1.99 -14.97 -14.60
C ALA A 125 -0.79 -15.54 -15.36
N TRP A 126 0.42 -15.20 -14.97
CA TRP A 126 1.65 -15.59 -15.66
C TRP A 126 1.93 -17.08 -15.59
N ILE A 127 1.69 -17.73 -14.45
CA ILE A 127 1.89 -19.19 -14.32
C ILE A 127 0.91 -19.95 -15.21
N ARG A 128 -0.33 -19.48 -15.36
CA ARG A 128 -1.29 -20.06 -16.31
C ARG A 128 -0.84 -19.88 -17.76
N ILE A 129 -0.30 -18.72 -18.12
CA ILE A 129 0.20 -18.45 -19.48
C ILE A 129 1.43 -19.32 -19.81
N LYS A 130 2.39 -19.42 -18.88
CA LYS A 130 3.66 -20.12 -19.09
C LYS A 130 3.57 -21.63 -18.90
N TYR A 131 2.73 -22.09 -17.98
CA TYR A 131 2.57 -23.50 -17.63
C TYR A 131 1.10 -23.96 -17.72
N PRO A 132 0.42 -23.80 -18.88
CA PRO A 132 -0.99 -24.17 -19.04
C PRO A 132 -1.24 -25.68 -18.92
N HIS A 133 -0.19 -26.49 -19.03
CA HIS A 133 -0.21 -27.94 -18.83
C HIS A 133 -0.08 -28.37 -17.36
N LYS A 134 0.13 -27.41 -16.44
CA LYS A 134 0.18 -27.62 -14.97
C LYS A 134 -0.94 -26.89 -14.23
N VAL A 135 -1.38 -25.76 -14.77
CA VAL A 135 -2.42 -24.89 -14.19
C VAL A 135 -3.53 -24.75 -15.19
N ASP A 136 -4.73 -25.25 -14.88
CA ASP A 136 -5.90 -25.29 -15.77
C ASP A 136 -6.64 -23.95 -15.86
N GLY A 137 -6.55 -23.11 -14.83
CA GLY A 137 -7.20 -21.80 -14.80
C GLY A 137 -6.55 -20.84 -13.81
N ALA A 138 -6.86 -19.54 -13.93
CA ALA A 138 -6.34 -18.52 -13.02
C ALA A 138 -7.39 -17.46 -12.65
N ILE A 139 -7.40 -17.05 -11.38
CA ILE A 139 -8.14 -15.91 -10.84
C ILE A 139 -7.14 -14.83 -10.45
N ALA A 140 -6.94 -13.85 -11.33
CA ALA A 140 -6.00 -12.74 -11.14
C ALA A 140 -6.74 -11.50 -10.60
N SER A 141 -6.81 -11.35 -9.28
CA SER A 141 -7.58 -10.29 -8.62
C SER A 141 -6.74 -9.01 -8.46
N SER A 142 -7.24 -7.88 -8.97
CA SER A 142 -6.54 -6.58 -8.94
C SER A 142 -5.08 -6.67 -9.43
N ALA A 143 -4.85 -7.51 -10.45
CA ALA A 143 -3.52 -7.78 -10.99
C ALA A 143 -3.11 -6.73 -12.04
N LEU A 144 -1.99 -6.06 -11.80
CA LEU A 144 -1.51 -4.94 -12.62
C LEU A 144 -0.69 -5.41 -13.83
N VAL A 145 -1.19 -6.40 -14.58
CA VAL A 145 -0.45 -7.10 -15.66
C VAL A 145 -0.05 -6.22 -16.85
N PHE A 146 -0.60 -5.00 -16.94
CA PHE A 146 -0.29 -4.04 -18.00
C PHE A 146 0.48 -2.80 -17.50
N TRP A 147 0.87 -2.71 -16.23
CA TRP A 147 1.49 -1.50 -15.70
C TRP A 147 3.02 -1.53 -15.86
N PHE A 148 3.51 -1.46 -17.09
CA PHE A 148 4.95 -1.53 -17.41
C PHE A 148 5.38 -0.41 -18.37
N ILE A 149 6.68 -0.14 -18.47
CA ILE A 149 7.27 0.94 -19.29
C ILE A 149 6.77 0.94 -20.75
N ASP A 150 6.67 -0.24 -21.36
CA ASP A 150 6.25 -0.39 -22.76
C ASP A 150 4.73 -0.49 -22.96
N SER A 151 3.97 -0.31 -21.87
CA SER A 151 2.51 -0.29 -21.94
C SER A 151 1.98 1.07 -22.40
N LYS A 152 0.77 1.09 -22.96
CA LYS A 152 0.06 2.34 -23.29
C LYS A 152 -0.63 2.97 -22.06
N ILE A 153 -0.31 2.52 -20.85
CA ILE A 153 -0.91 3.02 -19.62
C ILE A 153 -0.18 4.31 -19.21
N PRO A 154 -0.89 5.44 -19.06
CA PRO A 154 -0.27 6.68 -18.61
C PRO A 154 0.32 6.53 -17.21
N ALA A 155 1.55 7.02 -17.00
CA ALA A 155 2.22 6.95 -15.69
C ALA A 155 1.48 7.72 -14.57
N ASP A 156 0.60 8.66 -14.94
CA ASP A 156 -0.19 9.46 -14.01
C ASP A 156 -1.56 8.86 -13.64
N ILE A 157 -1.91 7.70 -14.22
CA ILE A 157 -3.26 7.16 -14.11
C ILE A 157 -3.64 6.81 -12.67
N TYR A 158 -2.66 6.36 -11.88
CA TYR A 158 -2.88 5.95 -10.50
C TYR A 158 -3.28 7.14 -9.63
N ASP A 159 -2.50 8.21 -9.67
CA ASP A 159 -2.77 9.43 -8.90
C ASP A 159 -4.08 10.09 -9.32
N LYS A 160 -4.44 10.04 -10.62
CA LYS A 160 -5.76 10.45 -11.11
C LYS A 160 -6.89 9.60 -10.51
N ILE A 161 -6.71 8.28 -10.39
CA ILE A 161 -7.69 7.38 -9.77
C ILE A 161 -7.81 7.65 -8.27
N VAL A 162 -6.71 7.90 -7.57
CA VAL A 162 -6.70 8.29 -6.15
C VAL A 162 -7.49 9.58 -5.98
N THR A 163 -7.15 10.63 -6.73
CA THR A 163 -7.89 11.90 -6.74
C THR A 163 -9.38 11.69 -7.03
N ARG A 164 -9.73 10.90 -8.05
CA ARG A 164 -11.14 10.61 -8.38
C ARG A 164 -11.88 9.94 -7.22
N SER A 165 -11.23 9.04 -6.49
CA SER A 165 -11.83 8.33 -5.36
C SER A 165 -12.23 9.29 -4.24
N PHE A 166 -11.37 10.25 -3.92
CA PHE A 166 -11.64 11.28 -2.91
C PHE A 166 -12.64 12.33 -3.40
N MET A 167 -12.56 12.74 -4.67
CA MET A 167 -13.55 13.64 -5.27
C MET A 167 -14.95 13.03 -5.26
N ALA A 168 -15.08 11.74 -5.60
CA ALA A 168 -16.35 11.01 -5.54
C ALA A 168 -16.91 10.88 -4.11
N ALA A 169 -16.05 10.98 -3.09
CA ALA A 169 -16.44 11.01 -1.69
C ALA A 169 -16.78 12.42 -1.16
N GLY A 170 -16.72 13.46 -2.01
CA GLY A 170 -17.05 14.84 -1.64
C GLY A 170 -15.86 15.67 -1.13
N CYS A 171 -14.63 15.23 -1.36
CA CYS A 171 -13.44 16.00 -0.98
C CYS A 171 -13.37 17.33 -1.76
N ASN A 172 -12.99 18.41 -1.08
CA ASN A 172 -12.82 19.72 -1.70
C ASN A 172 -11.41 19.84 -2.30
N ARG A 173 -11.33 19.69 -3.63
CA ARG A 173 -10.06 19.82 -4.39
C ARG A 173 -9.28 21.07 -4.00
N LYS A 174 -9.87 22.28 -4.17
CA LYS A 174 -9.19 23.57 -3.94
C LYS A 174 -8.58 23.69 -2.55
N ALA A 175 -9.21 23.04 -1.58
CA ALA A 175 -8.74 22.98 -0.22
C ALA A 175 -7.42 22.19 -0.12
N ILE A 176 -7.38 20.99 -0.70
CA ILE A 176 -6.16 20.17 -0.81
C ILE A 176 -5.05 20.95 -1.53
N GLU A 177 -5.33 21.54 -2.69
CA GLU A 177 -4.34 22.33 -3.46
C GLU A 177 -3.75 23.48 -2.61
N LYS A 178 -4.61 24.23 -1.90
CA LYS A 178 -4.17 25.30 -0.99
C LYS A 178 -3.38 24.77 0.20
N GLY A 179 -3.72 23.59 0.73
CA GLY A 179 -3.00 22.95 1.83
C GLY A 179 -1.54 22.67 1.46
N TRP A 180 -1.29 22.15 0.25
CA TRP A 180 0.05 21.92 -0.25
C TRP A 180 0.86 23.22 -0.36
N VAL A 181 0.28 24.26 -0.97
CA VAL A 181 0.93 25.57 -1.09
C VAL A 181 1.20 26.19 0.28
N ALA A 182 0.26 26.10 1.23
CA ALA A 182 0.42 26.61 2.58
C ALA A 182 1.57 25.91 3.32
N MET A 183 1.66 24.57 3.22
CA MET A 183 2.74 23.81 3.82
C MET A 183 4.11 24.21 3.27
N ARG A 184 4.24 24.33 1.93
CA ARG A 184 5.48 24.81 1.30
C ARG A 184 5.86 26.21 1.81
N ASN A 185 4.91 27.14 1.86
CA ASN A 185 5.15 28.52 2.28
C ASN A 185 5.54 28.60 3.77
N LEU A 186 4.87 27.84 4.64
CA LEU A 186 5.20 27.76 6.06
C LEU A 186 6.62 27.21 6.28
N ALA A 187 7.02 26.19 5.51
CA ALA A 187 8.34 25.59 5.63
C ALA A 187 9.50 26.54 5.32
N GLN A 188 9.25 27.66 4.62
CA GLN A 188 10.27 28.66 4.28
C GLN A 188 10.78 29.42 5.52
N THR A 189 10.05 29.43 6.63
CA THR A 189 10.46 30.17 7.84
C THR A 189 10.71 29.21 9.00
N ALA A 190 11.65 29.56 9.89
CA ALA A 190 11.90 28.76 11.10
C ALA A 190 10.65 28.64 11.98
N TYR A 191 9.88 29.73 12.10
CA TYR A 191 8.60 29.73 12.81
C TYR A 191 7.59 28.79 12.14
N GLY A 192 7.41 28.88 10.82
CA GLY A 192 6.46 28.02 10.11
C GLY A 192 6.87 26.54 10.12
N ARG A 193 8.17 26.21 10.08
CA ARG A 193 8.65 24.84 10.33
C ARG A 193 8.32 24.37 11.74
N SER A 194 8.53 25.20 12.76
CA SER A 194 8.13 24.89 14.14
C SER A 194 6.62 24.65 14.26
N TYR A 195 5.82 25.52 13.63
CA TYR A 195 4.37 25.37 13.56
C TYR A 195 3.95 24.05 12.89
N LEU A 196 4.54 23.69 11.74
CA LEU A 196 4.28 22.41 11.08
C LEU A 196 4.69 21.21 11.95
N ASN A 197 5.83 21.30 12.64
CA ASN A 197 6.29 20.24 13.56
C ASN A 197 5.28 19.97 14.68
N GLU A 198 4.71 21.02 15.25
CA GLU A 198 3.71 20.88 16.31
C GLU A 198 2.34 20.49 15.74
N LEU A 199 1.93 21.07 14.60
CA LEU A 199 0.66 20.75 13.92
C LEU A 199 0.55 19.27 13.55
N PHE A 200 1.63 18.69 13.00
CA PHE A 200 1.69 17.28 12.62
C PHE A 200 2.20 16.37 13.76
N HIS A 201 2.47 16.92 14.94
CA HIS A 201 3.08 16.22 16.08
C HIS A 201 4.31 15.37 15.70
N LEU A 202 5.21 15.94 14.89
CA LEU A 202 6.35 15.21 14.35
C LEU A 202 7.33 14.82 15.44
N GLU A 203 7.73 13.55 15.41
CA GLU A 203 8.82 13.03 16.24
C GLU A 203 10.10 13.83 15.99
N LYS A 204 10.98 13.94 17.00
CA LYS A 204 12.23 14.72 16.90
C LYS A 204 13.04 14.40 15.63
N LYS A 205 13.13 13.12 15.26
CA LYS A 205 13.84 12.63 14.06
C LYS A 205 13.14 12.94 12.72
N SER A 206 11.88 13.34 12.76
CA SER A 206 11.08 13.75 11.59
C SER A 206 10.77 15.23 11.56
N ARG A 207 11.33 16.03 12.47
CA ARG A 207 11.06 17.47 12.49
C ARG A 207 11.66 18.14 11.26
N LEU A 208 10.91 19.08 10.69
CA LEU A 208 11.35 19.99 9.65
C LEU A 208 12.40 20.93 10.25
N THR A 209 13.61 20.84 9.70
CA THR A 209 14.80 21.64 10.03
C THR A 209 15.24 22.51 8.85
N SER A 210 15.04 22.04 7.62
CA SER A 210 15.35 22.74 6.36
C SER A 210 14.09 23.20 5.62
N GLU A 211 14.24 24.16 4.72
CA GLU A 211 13.15 24.65 3.85
C GLU A 211 12.63 23.57 2.89
N GLU A 212 13.43 22.55 2.61
CA GLU A 212 13.11 21.45 1.69
C GLU A 212 12.42 20.27 2.37
N ASP A 213 12.39 20.26 3.71
CA ASP A 213 11.84 19.16 4.51
C ASP A 213 10.32 18.99 4.31
N TYR A 214 9.61 20.01 3.81
CA TYR A 214 8.20 19.86 3.42
C TYR A 214 8.00 18.81 2.33
N LYS A 215 9.03 18.49 1.52
CA LYS A 215 8.93 17.47 0.46
C LYS A 215 8.71 16.08 1.03
N PHE A 216 9.49 15.67 2.04
CA PHE A 216 9.27 14.35 2.64
C PHE A 216 7.93 14.28 3.37
N LEU A 217 7.51 15.37 4.02
CA LEU A 217 6.20 15.44 4.66
C LEU A 217 5.07 15.39 3.61
N SER A 218 5.25 16.04 2.46
CA SER A 218 4.30 15.98 1.35
C SER A 218 4.17 14.56 0.80
N ASN A 219 5.30 13.87 0.60
CA ASN A 219 5.32 12.49 0.13
C ASN A 219 4.67 11.55 1.15
N TYR A 220 4.93 11.74 2.45
CA TYR A 220 4.26 10.98 3.50
C TYR A 220 2.74 11.14 3.45
N ILE A 221 2.24 12.38 3.31
CA ILE A 221 0.80 12.62 3.22
C ILE A 221 0.24 12.01 1.93
N LYS A 222 0.96 12.10 0.80
CA LYS A 222 0.58 11.43 -0.46
C LYS A 222 0.41 9.92 -0.26
N ASP A 223 1.35 9.24 0.39
CA ASP A 223 1.26 7.80 0.69
C ASP A 223 -0.01 7.46 1.47
N VAL A 224 -0.44 8.34 2.40
CA VAL A 224 -1.70 8.18 3.15
C VAL A 224 -2.90 8.21 2.20
N PHE A 225 -2.99 9.19 1.29
CA PHE A 225 -4.07 9.27 0.29
C PHE A 225 -4.12 8.00 -0.56
N GLU A 226 -2.98 7.54 -1.05
CA GLU A 226 -2.86 6.34 -1.87
C GLU A 226 -3.30 5.08 -1.12
N ILE A 227 -2.85 4.91 0.13
CA ILE A 227 -3.22 3.75 0.96
C ILE A 227 -4.72 3.77 1.22
N MET A 228 -5.29 4.90 1.63
CA MET A 228 -6.73 5.00 1.88
C MET A 228 -7.56 4.65 0.65
N ALA A 229 -7.13 5.06 -0.54
CA ALA A 229 -7.78 4.66 -1.79
C ALA A 229 -7.69 3.14 -2.04
N ARG A 230 -6.53 2.52 -1.78
CA ARG A 230 -6.30 1.07 -1.99
C ARG A 230 -7.11 0.18 -1.04
N VAL A 231 -7.30 0.61 0.21
CA VAL A 231 -8.01 -0.17 1.24
C VAL A 231 -9.34 0.48 1.63
N ASN A 232 -10.04 1.07 0.65
CA ASN A 232 -11.35 1.70 0.82
C ASN A 232 -12.51 0.70 0.99
N TYR A 233 -12.38 -0.23 1.94
CA TYR A 233 -13.35 -1.30 2.17
C TYR A 233 -14.63 -0.80 2.88
N PRO A 234 -15.79 -1.42 2.65
CA PRO A 234 -17.05 -1.05 3.28
C PRO A 234 -17.16 -1.48 4.76
N TYR A 235 -16.11 -2.07 5.32
CA TYR A 235 -16.01 -2.57 6.70
C TYR A 235 -14.61 -2.30 7.26
N PRO A 236 -14.43 -2.26 8.60
CA PRO A 236 -13.11 -2.12 9.21
C PRO A 236 -12.16 -3.24 8.77
N SER A 237 -10.90 -2.90 8.50
CA SER A 237 -9.89 -3.87 8.04
C SER A 237 -8.52 -3.55 8.63
N ASN A 238 -7.66 -4.57 8.72
CA ASN A 238 -6.27 -4.42 9.16
C ASN A 238 -5.31 -5.14 8.19
N PHE A 239 -5.44 -4.84 6.89
CA PHE A 239 -4.62 -5.47 5.87
C PHE A 239 -3.22 -4.84 5.78
N LEU A 240 -3.15 -3.57 5.34
CA LEU A 240 -1.90 -2.78 5.36
C LEU A 240 -1.72 -2.00 6.66
N THR A 241 -2.85 -1.53 7.19
CA THR A 241 -2.98 -0.79 8.44
C THR A 241 -4.44 -0.89 8.89
N ALA A 242 -4.67 -0.71 10.18
CA ALA A 242 -6.02 -0.71 10.75
C ALA A 242 -6.77 0.55 10.28
N LEU A 243 -7.80 0.35 9.46
CA LEU A 243 -8.68 1.40 8.95
C LEU A 243 -10.15 1.08 9.27
N PRO A 244 -11.01 2.09 9.50
CA PRO A 244 -12.45 1.93 9.61
C PRO A 244 -13.08 1.62 8.23
N SER A 245 -14.38 1.37 8.21
CA SER A 245 -15.14 1.31 6.97
C SER A 245 -15.11 2.64 6.22
N TRP A 246 -15.04 2.57 4.89
CA TRP A 246 -15.04 3.71 3.97
C TRP A 246 -14.02 4.79 4.32
N PRO A 247 -12.72 4.45 4.48
CA PRO A 247 -11.70 5.39 4.93
C PRO A 247 -11.68 6.67 4.08
N VAL A 248 -11.93 6.59 2.77
CA VAL A 248 -11.96 7.76 1.87
C VAL A 248 -13.13 8.73 2.17
N LYS A 249 -14.26 8.26 2.68
CA LYS A 249 -15.39 9.13 3.07
C LYS A 249 -15.16 9.82 4.41
N VAL A 250 -14.40 9.16 5.29
CA VAL A 250 -14.06 9.67 6.62
C VAL A 250 -12.68 10.32 6.65
N VAL A 251 -12.20 10.84 5.51
CA VAL A 251 -10.89 11.52 5.39
C VAL A 251 -10.78 12.75 6.28
N ASN A 252 -11.92 13.39 6.57
CA ASN A 252 -12.00 14.45 7.56
C ASN A 252 -11.80 13.96 9.00
N LEU A 253 -11.71 12.64 9.21
CA LEU A 253 -11.76 11.96 10.50
C LEU A 253 -10.50 11.16 10.81
N TYR A 254 -9.48 11.19 9.95
CA TYR A 254 -8.31 10.32 10.12
C TYR A 254 -7.30 10.86 11.13
N TYR A 255 -7.78 11.26 12.32
CA TYR A 255 -6.92 11.45 13.49
C TYR A 255 -7.07 10.30 14.49
N ASN A 256 -6.04 9.46 14.58
CA ASN A 256 -5.79 8.52 15.65
C ASN A 256 -7.04 7.70 15.95
N TYR A 257 -7.62 7.10 14.91
CA TYR A 257 -8.84 6.30 15.02
C TYR A 257 -8.75 5.27 16.15
N THR A 258 -7.55 4.72 16.39
CA THR A 258 -7.29 3.76 17.48
C THR A 258 -6.94 4.41 18.83
N GLY A 259 -6.73 5.72 18.92
CA GLY A 259 -6.37 6.44 20.15
C GLY A 259 -4.92 6.27 20.63
N THR A 260 -4.11 5.42 20.00
CA THR A 260 -2.83 4.95 20.55
C THR A 260 -1.58 5.75 20.15
N THR A 261 -1.62 6.60 19.13
CA THR A 261 -0.40 7.26 18.62
C THR A 261 -0.29 8.71 19.07
N LYS A 262 0.80 9.05 19.77
CA LYS A 262 1.06 10.38 20.35
C LYS A 262 1.91 11.30 19.46
N SER A 263 2.69 10.75 18.54
CA SER A 263 3.61 11.48 17.65
C SER A 263 3.75 10.79 16.30
N LEU A 264 4.16 11.54 15.27
CA LEU A 264 4.26 11.09 13.89
C LEU A 264 5.72 10.97 13.42
N CYS A 265 6.11 9.76 13.00
CA CYS A 265 7.34 9.51 12.26
C CYS A 265 7.05 9.59 10.76
N ALA A 266 7.53 10.63 10.09
CA ALA A 266 7.25 10.89 8.67
C ALA A 266 8.50 10.91 7.77
N ASN A 267 9.70 11.07 8.34
CA ASN A 267 10.92 11.18 7.54
C ASN A 267 11.43 9.78 7.12
N PRO A 268 11.43 9.45 5.81
CA PRO A 268 11.77 8.12 5.31
C PRO A 268 13.23 7.71 5.58
N SER A 269 14.12 8.66 5.88
CA SER A 269 15.51 8.36 6.27
C SER A 269 15.61 7.67 7.64
N PHE A 270 14.61 7.85 8.50
CA PHE A 270 14.61 7.35 9.89
C PHE A 270 13.35 6.58 10.30
N CYS A 271 12.36 6.52 9.41
CA CYS A 271 11.06 5.92 9.63
C CYS A 271 10.84 4.80 8.61
N SER A 272 10.21 3.72 9.06
CA SER A 272 9.57 2.80 8.12
C SER A 272 8.49 3.54 7.33
N ARG A 273 8.24 3.12 6.07
CA ARG A 273 7.13 3.67 5.27
C ARG A 273 5.79 3.53 6.02
N PHE A 274 4.83 4.38 5.67
CA PHE A 274 3.53 4.48 6.37
C PHE A 274 2.75 3.16 6.40
N ALA A 275 2.79 2.38 5.32
CA ALA A 275 2.38 0.98 5.34
C ALA A 275 3.56 0.10 5.75
N ALA A 276 3.28 -0.92 6.57
CA ALA A 276 4.25 -1.98 6.83
C ALA A 276 4.75 -2.53 5.50
N ALA A 277 6.06 -2.70 5.37
CA ALA A 277 6.61 -3.50 4.28
C ALA A 277 5.94 -4.87 4.36
N LEU A 278 5.35 -5.29 3.25
CA LEU A 278 4.97 -6.68 3.12
C LEU A 278 6.28 -7.46 3.00
N GLY A 279 6.43 -8.49 3.83
CA GLY A 279 7.56 -9.42 3.75
C GLY A 279 8.93 -8.80 4.01
N ASP A 280 9.92 -9.26 3.25
CA ASP A 280 11.31 -8.83 3.39
C ASP A 280 11.51 -7.38 2.92
N PRO A 281 12.19 -6.52 3.73
CA PRO A 281 12.35 -5.10 3.41
C PRO A 281 13.25 -4.81 2.19
N LEU A 282 13.99 -5.79 1.69
CA LEU A 282 14.81 -5.70 0.47
C LEU A 282 14.18 -6.42 -0.73
N GLY A 283 13.29 -7.39 -0.49
CA GLY A 283 12.64 -8.20 -1.52
C GLY A 283 11.89 -7.38 -2.57
N TRP A 284 10.80 -6.70 -2.19
CA TRP A 284 10.01 -5.91 -3.14
C TRP A 284 10.79 -4.75 -3.78
N PRO A 285 11.61 -3.97 -3.05
CA PRO A 285 12.47 -2.97 -3.68
C PRO A 285 13.39 -3.56 -4.75
N TRP A 286 13.90 -4.78 -4.55
CA TRP A 286 14.78 -5.42 -5.53
C TRP A 286 14.03 -5.76 -6.80
N GLN A 287 12.83 -6.34 -6.65
CA GLN A 287 11.97 -6.67 -7.77
C GLN A 287 11.58 -5.41 -8.56
N TYR A 288 11.18 -4.33 -7.88
CA TYR A 288 10.88 -3.04 -8.53
C TYR A 288 12.09 -2.50 -9.30
N CYS A 289 13.29 -2.56 -8.72
CA CYS A 289 14.51 -2.04 -9.33
C CYS A 289 15.08 -2.90 -10.47
N THR A 290 14.49 -4.08 -10.75
CA THR A 290 15.00 -5.03 -11.75
C THR A 290 13.97 -5.37 -12.81
N GLU A 291 12.80 -5.90 -12.42
CA GLU A 291 11.81 -6.46 -13.35
C GLU A 291 10.46 -5.73 -13.26
N MET A 292 10.05 -5.32 -12.06
CA MET A 292 8.75 -4.73 -11.76
C MET A 292 8.79 -3.20 -11.83
N VAL A 293 9.45 -2.66 -12.85
CA VAL A 293 9.57 -1.21 -13.05
C VAL A 293 8.24 -0.67 -13.58
N MET A 294 7.41 -0.14 -12.66
CA MET A 294 6.07 0.36 -12.96
C MET A 294 6.11 1.90 -13.05
N PRO A 295 5.84 2.49 -14.23
CA PRO A 295 5.82 3.95 -14.38
C PRO A 295 4.76 4.62 -13.50
N GLN A 296 5.17 5.44 -12.55
CA GLN A 296 4.25 6.23 -11.73
C GLN A 296 4.77 7.67 -11.60
N CYS A 297 3.89 8.64 -11.80
CA CYS A 297 4.15 10.06 -11.53
C CYS A 297 2.83 10.80 -11.25
N SER A 298 2.93 12.05 -10.82
CA SER A 298 1.80 12.96 -10.64
C SER A 298 1.84 14.05 -11.70
N SER A 299 0.73 14.27 -12.40
CA SER A 299 0.59 15.35 -13.38
C SER A 299 0.47 16.73 -12.74
N GLY A 300 0.21 16.80 -11.43
CA GLY A 300 -0.02 18.05 -10.73
C GLY A 300 -1.41 18.65 -10.97
N TRP A 301 -1.66 19.81 -10.37
CA TRP A 301 -2.93 20.53 -10.57
C TRP A 301 -3.05 21.08 -12.00
N PRO A 302 -4.25 21.06 -12.59
CA PRO A 302 -5.55 20.64 -12.03
C PRO A 302 -5.88 19.15 -12.27
N ASN A 303 -4.93 18.34 -12.71
CA ASN A 303 -5.18 16.96 -13.15
C ASN A 303 -5.39 16.00 -11.96
N ASP A 304 -4.51 16.06 -10.97
CA ASP A 304 -4.60 15.29 -9.73
C ASP A 304 -4.39 16.19 -8.50
N PHE A 305 -4.23 15.59 -7.32
CA PHE A 305 -4.11 16.30 -6.06
C PHE A 305 -2.68 16.65 -5.66
N PHE A 306 -1.67 16.06 -6.29
CA PHE A 306 -0.31 16.03 -5.77
C PHE A 306 0.60 17.04 -6.48
N TRP A 307 1.83 17.18 -5.99
CA TRP A 307 2.85 17.98 -6.67
C TRP A 307 3.23 17.35 -8.01
N GLU A 308 3.43 18.17 -9.04
CA GLU A 308 3.88 17.70 -10.35
C GLU A 308 5.22 16.97 -10.23
N SER A 309 5.26 15.74 -10.72
CA SER A 309 6.45 14.88 -10.76
C SER A 309 6.59 14.10 -12.08
N CYS A 310 5.68 14.31 -13.03
CA CYS A 310 5.79 13.78 -14.38
C CYS A 310 6.81 14.57 -15.24
N PRO A 311 7.36 13.97 -16.31
CA PRO A 311 7.16 12.57 -16.72
C PRO A 311 7.97 11.60 -15.86
N PHE A 312 7.46 10.38 -15.70
CA PHE A 312 8.27 9.26 -15.24
C PHE A 312 9.43 9.03 -16.22
N THR A 313 10.63 8.79 -15.70
CA THR A 313 11.79 8.40 -16.52
C THR A 313 12.45 7.15 -15.96
N VAL A 314 12.86 6.25 -16.85
CA VAL A 314 13.60 5.04 -16.47
C VAL A 314 14.92 5.40 -15.77
N GLN A 315 15.60 6.45 -16.24
CA GLN A 315 16.83 6.93 -15.60
C GLN A 315 16.59 7.42 -14.16
N GLY A 316 15.50 8.15 -13.92
CA GLY A 316 15.13 8.59 -12.57
C GLY A 316 14.86 7.40 -11.63
N ALA A 317 14.17 6.36 -12.11
CA ALA A 317 13.96 5.13 -11.36
C ALA A 317 15.29 4.40 -11.06
N ILE A 318 16.19 4.32 -12.04
CA ILE A 318 17.54 3.75 -11.85
C ILE A 318 18.31 4.51 -10.78
N ASP A 319 18.27 5.85 -10.81
CA ASP A 319 19.00 6.69 -9.87
C ASP A 319 18.42 6.57 -8.45
N GLU A 320 17.09 6.51 -8.31
CA GLU A 320 16.43 6.22 -7.03
C GLU A 320 16.86 4.86 -6.46
N CYS A 321 16.86 3.83 -7.30
CA CYS A 321 17.31 2.48 -6.92
C CYS A 321 18.77 2.47 -6.45
N LYS A 322 19.67 3.15 -7.18
CA LYS A 322 21.09 3.26 -6.79
C LYS A 322 21.24 3.95 -5.44
N VAL A 323 20.53 5.05 -5.21
CA VAL A 323 20.57 5.78 -3.93
C VAL A 323 20.04 4.91 -2.79
N TRP A 324 18.91 4.23 -3.01
CA TRP A 324 18.31 3.34 -2.01
C TRP A 324 19.31 2.25 -1.57
N TYR A 325 19.87 1.49 -2.52
CA TYR A 325 20.79 0.41 -2.19
C TYR A 325 22.15 0.90 -1.65
N ALA A 326 22.66 2.04 -2.15
CA ALA A 326 23.85 2.66 -1.57
C ALA A 326 23.64 3.03 -0.09
N SER A 327 22.45 3.54 0.27
CA SER A 327 22.12 3.91 1.65
C SER A 327 22.02 2.70 2.61
N LYS A 328 21.74 1.50 2.08
CA LYS A 328 21.65 0.26 2.88
C LYS A 328 23.02 -0.41 3.06
N ASN A 329 23.90 -0.31 2.06
CA ASN A 329 25.27 -0.83 2.16
C ASN A 329 26.16 -0.03 3.13
N ALA A 330 25.80 1.22 3.44
CA ALA A 330 26.52 2.04 4.42
C ALA A 330 26.26 1.65 5.90
N VAL A 331 25.44 0.63 6.15
CA VAL A 331 25.00 0.19 7.50
C VAL A 331 25.54 -1.21 7.84
N HIS A 332 26.39 -1.80 6.99
CA HIS A 332 27.04 -3.09 7.26
C HIS A 332 28.56 -3.01 7.24
#